data_AF-A0A7X9QUM7-F1
#
_entry.id   AF-A0A7X9QUM7-F1
#
_cell.length_a   1.000
_cell.length_b   1.000
_cell.length_c   1.000
_cell.angle_alpha   90.00
_cell.angle_beta   90.00
_cell.angle_gamma   90.00
#
_symmetry.space_group_name_H-M   'P 1'
#
loop_
_entity.id
_entity.type
_entity.pdbx_description
1 polymer ?
#
loop_
_entity_poly.entity_id
_entity_poly.type
_entity_poly.pdbx_seq_one_letter_code
_entity_poly.pdbx_strand_id
1 'polypeptide(L)'
;MLEEIISFFIELGESSGDFDHQLEYIFPSFMVRNEIDKCKKTVFELQEYATDSFQHILTPLQEYALHLLIEWYITGIDEEYNTITDVSNFTPKSENDEYIIEHIDNLESFQSFLFDDWDFLNVDSYVNMFFKSPQLLEMFNINLDEYIELMPYDIRDRYLQKRRNNQLPNEVSENIEELIIRLIYSAIKQKELDPRRLLETKEMQLSDDIAHILQTSLADKGVIVARARKRWDGSGVFLINSILSNTTSIV
;
A
#
# COMPACT_ATOMS: atom_id res chain seq x y z
N MET A 1 13.20 15.32 -6.75
CA MET A 1 12.92 14.85 -5.39
C MET A 1 13.15 13.36 -5.20
N LEU A 2 12.28 12.43 -5.64
CA LEU A 2 12.55 10.98 -5.48
C LEU A 2 13.88 10.57 -6.11
N GLU A 3 14.14 11.02 -7.34
CA GLU A 3 15.42 10.84 -8.02
C GLU A 3 16.61 11.34 -7.18
N GLU A 4 16.47 12.50 -6.53
CA GLU A 4 17.56 13.10 -5.72
C GLU A 4 17.83 12.27 -4.46
N ILE A 5 16.77 11.83 -3.76
CA ILE A 5 16.87 10.99 -2.57
C ILE A 5 17.58 9.67 -2.90
N ILE A 6 17.13 9.00 -3.96
CA ILE A 6 17.65 7.70 -4.35
C ILE A 6 19.09 7.85 -4.87
N SER A 7 19.37 8.87 -5.68
CA SER A 7 20.72 9.13 -6.19
C SER A 7 21.69 9.45 -5.05
N PHE A 8 21.27 10.26 -4.08
CA PHE A 8 22.09 10.55 -2.90
C PHE A 8 22.43 9.28 -2.10
N PHE A 9 21.46 8.39 -1.91
CA PHE A 9 21.70 7.09 -1.24
C PHE A 9 22.71 6.23 -2.02
N ILE A 10 22.55 6.12 -3.35
CA ILE A 10 23.48 5.37 -4.21
C ILE A 10 24.88 5.97 -4.15
N GLU A 11 25.01 7.28 -4.31
CA GLU A 11 26.30 7.99 -4.26
C GLU A 11 27.01 7.78 -2.92
N LEU A 12 26.28 7.82 -1.81
CA LEU A 12 26.83 7.55 -0.48
C LEU A 12 27.31 6.10 -0.36
N GLY A 13 26.52 5.15 -0.88
CA GLY A 13 26.88 3.73 -0.91
C GLY A 13 28.13 3.43 -1.74
N GLU A 14 28.23 4.00 -2.94
CA GLU A 14 29.37 3.81 -3.84
C GLU A 14 30.64 4.51 -3.33
N SER A 15 30.51 5.73 -2.82
CA SER A 15 31.64 6.53 -2.35
C SER A 15 32.26 6.04 -1.04
N SER A 16 31.44 5.47 -0.15
CA SER A 16 31.91 4.89 1.11
C SER A 16 32.65 3.56 0.91
N GLY A 17 32.46 2.90 -0.25
CA GLY A 17 32.94 1.54 -0.49
C GLY A 17 32.25 0.50 0.39
N ASP A 18 31.16 0.87 1.05
CA ASP A 18 30.46 0.07 2.05
C ASP A 18 28.94 0.04 1.81
N PHE A 19 28.59 -0.09 0.53
CA PHE A 19 27.20 -0.09 0.09
C PHE A 19 26.38 -1.19 0.80
N ASP A 20 27.03 -2.28 1.17
CA ASP A 20 26.41 -3.43 1.82
C ASP A 20 25.83 -3.05 3.19
N HIS A 21 26.56 -2.28 4.01
CA HIS A 21 26.04 -1.78 5.29
C HIS A 21 24.97 -0.71 5.10
N GLN A 22 25.04 0.09 4.04
CA GLN A 22 23.98 1.07 3.74
C GLN A 22 22.65 0.36 3.40
N LEU A 23 22.70 -0.75 2.67
CA LEU A 23 21.51 -1.53 2.33
C LEU A 23 20.82 -2.15 3.55
N GLU A 24 21.52 -2.34 4.68
CA GLU A 24 20.90 -2.83 5.92
C GLU A 24 19.91 -1.83 6.54
N TYR A 25 19.99 -0.54 6.19
CA TYR A 25 18.99 0.45 6.59
C TYR A 25 17.68 0.32 5.78
N ILE A 26 17.74 -0.29 4.60
CA ILE A 26 16.65 -0.29 3.62
C ILE A 26 16.02 -1.68 3.46
N PHE A 27 16.78 -2.75 3.66
CA PHE A 27 16.33 -4.12 3.41
C PHE A 27 16.43 -4.99 4.67
N PRO A 28 15.59 -6.03 4.80
CA PRO A 28 15.71 -6.97 5.89
C PRO A 28 17.09 -7.64 5.89
N SER A 29 17.71 -7.81 7.07
CA SER A 29 19.09 -8.31 7.19
C SER A 29 19.29 -9.72 6.61
N PHE A 30 18.23 -10.53 6.50
CA PHE A 30 18.31 -11.82 5.83
C PHE A 30 18.50 -11.66 4.32
N MET A 31 17.89 -10.63 3.72
CA MET A 31 17.96 -10.38 2.29
C MET A 31 19.32 -9.79 1.92
N VAL A 32 19.80 -8.77 2.65
CA VAL A 32 21.13 -8.18 2.40
C VAL A 32 22.23 -9.24 2.46
N ARG A 33 22.15 -10.16 3.44
CA ARG A 33 23.17 -11.21 3.61
C ARG A 33 23.21 -12.24 2.49
N ASN A 34 22.07 -12.55 1.88
CA ASN A 34 21.94 -13.70 0.99
C ASN A 34 21.64 -13.31 -0.46
N GLU A 35 21.12 -12.11 -0.70
CA GLU A 35 20.61 -11.61 -1.98
C GLU A 35 21.04 -10.15 -2.23
N ILE A 36 22.28 -9.80 -1.87
CA ILE A 36 22.74 -8.40 -1.93
C ILE A 36 22.64 -7.75 -3.31
N ASP A 37 22.94 -8.51 -4.36
CA ASP A 37 22.84 -8.03 -5.74
C ASP A 37 21.39 -7.68 -6.11
N LYS A 38 20.43 -8.40 -5.52
CA LYS A 38 19.00 -8.09 -5.68
C LYS A 38 18.65 -6.79 -4.97
N CYS A 39 19.11 -6.59 -3.72
CA CYS A 39 18.91 -5.33 -3.01
C CYS A 39 19.46 -4.14 -3.80
N LYS A 40 20.69 -4.24 -4.33
CA LYS A 40 21.29 -3.21 -5.18
C LYS A 40 20.45 -2.96 -6.42
N LYS A 41 20.07 -4.02 -7.13
CA LYS A 41 19.22 -3.94 -8.33
C LYS A 41 17.90 -3.24 -8.05
N THR A 42 17.22 -3.56 -6.95
CA THR A 42 15.97 -2.90 -6.56
C THR A 42 16.14 -1.40 -6.38
N VAL A 43 17.23 -0.94 -5.74
CA VAL A 43 17.51 0.49 -5.57
C VAL A 43 17.78 1.18 -6.91
N PHE A 44 18.55 0.54 -7.80
CA PHE A 44 18.79 1.08 -9.15
C PHE A 44 17.53 1.11 -10.01
N GLU A 45 16.67 0.09 -9.94
CA GLU A 45 15.37 0.10 -10.63
C GLU A 45 14.48 1.25 -10.14
N LEU A 46 14.44 1.51 -8.82
CA LEU A 46 13.73 2.66 -8.28
C LEU A 46 14.30 3.99 -8.78
N GLN A 47 15.61 4.10 -8.94
CA GLN A 47 16.24 5.28 -9.54
C GLN A 47 15.79 5.46 -11.00
N GLU A 48 15.84 4.40 -11.81
CA GLU A 48 15.40 4.42 -13.21
C GLU A 48 13.94 4.84 -13.32
N TYR A 49 13.07 4.31 -12.45
CA TYR A 49 11.65 4.65 -12.40
C TYR A 49 11.40 6.10 -11.98
N ALA A 50 12.26 6.66 -11.13
CA ALA A 50 12.16 8.05 -10.70
C ALA A 50 12.63 9.05 -11.77
N THR A 51 13.48 8.61 -12.71
CA THR A 51 14.07 9.47 -13.75
C THR A 51 13.28 9.42 -15.08
N ASP A 52 12.62 8.32 -15.39
CA ASP A 52 11.83 8.22 -16.62
C ASP A 52 10.41 8.84 -16.49
N SER A 53 9.63 8.82 -17.58
CA SER A 53 8.28 9.41 -17.63
C SER A 53 7.16 8.38 -17.72
N PHE A 54 7.45 7.10 -17.51
CA PHE A 54 6.46 6.02 -17.56
C PHE A 54 5.75 5.87 -16.21
N GLN A 55 4.52 5.36 -16.26
CA GLN A 55 3.83 4.93 -15.03
C GLN A 55 4.30 3.52 -14.69
N HIS A 56 4.93 3.38 -13.52
CA HIS A 56 5.42 2.11 -13.02
C HIS A 56 4.49 1.58 -11.93
N ILE A 57 4.25 0.27 -11.97
CA ILE A 57 3.59 -0.45 -10.88
C ILE A 57 4.70 -1.07 -10.05
N LEU A 58 4.80 -0.66 -8.78
CA LEU A 58 5.83 -1.16 -7.88
C LEU A 58 5.44 -2.54 -7.36
N THR A 59 6.44 -3.40 -7.21
CA THR A 59 6.29 -4.64 -6.43
C THR A 59 6.32 -4.33 -4.94
N PRO A 60 5.77 -5.18 -4.05
CA PRO A 60 5.85 -4.93 -2.61
C PRO A 60 7.26 -4.76 -2.05
N LEU A 61 8.26 -5.42 -2.66
CA LEU A 61 9.67 -5.21 -2.31
C LEU A 61 10.15 -3.80 -2.69
N GLN A 62 9.75 -3.30 -3.85
CA GLN A 62 10.08 -1.95 -4.31
C GLN A 62 9.36 -0.89 -3.47
N GLU A 63 8.10 -1.11 -3.12
CA GLU A 63 7.35 -0.21 -2.21
C GLU A 63 8.01 -0.15 -0.83
N TYR A 64 8.34 -1.31 -0.26
CA TYR A 64 9.08 -1.43 1.00
C TYR A 64 10.42 -0.67 0.96
N ALA A 65 11.21 -0.90 -0.09
CA ALA A 65 12.50 -0.26 -0.25
C ALA A 65 12.37 1.27 -0.43
N LEU A 66 11.41 1.72 -1.23
CA LEU A 66 11.16 3.14 -1.47
C LEU A 66 10.70 3.84 -0.18
N HIS A 67 9.81 3.21 0.58
CA HIS A 67 9.35 3.73 1.87
C HIS A 67 10.54 3.94 2.81
N LEU A 68 11.39 2.93 2.99
CA LEU A 68 12.54 3.02 3.88
C LEU A 68 13.65 3.95 3.36
N LEU A 69 13.79 4.11 2.04
CA LEU A 69 14.71 5.11 1.47
C LEU A 69 14.30 6.54 1.83
N ILE A 70 13.00 6.82 1.75
CA ILE A 70 12.46 8.13 2.13
C ILE A 70 12.61 8.33 3.65
N GLU A 71 12.28 7.32 4.47
CA GLU A 71 12.44 7.38 5.93
C GLU A 71 13.91 7.59 6.34
N TRP A 72 14.82 6.85 5.71
CA TRP A 72 16.27 7.00 5.90
C TRP A 72 16.72 8.43 5.59
N TYR A 73 16.24 8.99 4.48
CA TYR A 73 16.59 10.35 4.08
C TYR A 73 16.04 11.39 5.05
N ILE A 74 14.77 11.29 5.44
CA ILE A 74 14.13 12.16 6.44
C ILE A 74 14.90 12.13 7.76
N THR A 75 15.33 10.95 8.19
CA THR A 75 16.10 10.78 9.43
C THR A 75 17.51 11.39 9.34
N GLY A 76 18.06 11.49 8.13
CA GLY A 76 19.42 11.96 7.87
C GLY A 76 19.56 13.47 7.65
N ILE A 77 18.47 14.19 7.38
CA ILE A 77 18.48 15.64 7.11
C ILE A 77 18.00 16.45 8.31
N ASP A 78 18.45 17.71 8.42
CA ASP A 78 17.87 18.65 9.38
C ASP A 78 16.44 19.05 8.95
N GLU A 79 15.53 19.28 9.90
CA GLU A 79 14.11 19.62 9.67
C GLU A 79 13.90 20.79 8.69
N GLU A 80 14.84 21.74 8.63
CA GLU A 80 14.80 22.89 7.71
C GLU A 80 14.82 22.47 6.22
N TYR A 81 15.47 21.33 5.91
CA TYR A 81 15.56 20.78 4.56
C TYR A 81 14.45 19.76 4.25
N ASN A 82 13.55 19.50 5.20
CA ASN A 82 12.43 18.58 5.04
C ASN A 82 11.27 19.20 4.25
N THR A 83 11.34 20.48 3.91
CA THR A 83 10.28 21.20 3.19
C THR A 83 10.30 20.90 1.69
N ILE A 84 9.13 20.60 1.13
CA ILE A 84 8.95 20.45 -0.32
C ILE A 84 8.64 21.83 -0.87
N THR A 85 9.64 22.45 -1.48
CA THR A 85 9.59 23.87 -1.86
C THR A 85 9.01 24.11 -3.26
N ASP A 86 8.85 23.08 -4.08
CA ASP A 86 8.33 23.22 -5.43
C ASP A 86 7.36 22.11 -5.83
N VAL A 87 6.09 22.30 -5.47
CA VAL A 87 4.96 21.51 -5.98
C VAL A 87 4.36 22.09 -7.28
N SER A 88 4.90 23.19 -7.80
CA SER A 88 4.30 23.93 -8.92
C SER A 88 4.36 23.17 -10.25
N ASN A 89 5.24 22.17 -10.34
CA ASN A 89 5.36 21.28 -11.49
C ASN A 89 4.33 20.13 -11.47
N PHE A 90 3.61 19.91 -10.36
CA PHE A 90 2.54 18.92 -10.34
C PHE A 90 1.30 19.45 -11.05
N THR A 91 0.89 18.76 -12.11
CA THR A 91 -0.37 19.03 -12.79
C THR A 91 -1.41 18.03 -12.30
N PRO A 92 -2.43 18.43 -11.53
CA PRO A 92 -3.46 17.51 -11.07
C PRO A 92 -4.24 16.95 -12.25
N LYS A 93 -4.50 15.65 -12.24
CA LYS A 93 -5.36 14.96 -13.21
C LYS A 93 -6.71 14.58 -12.60
N SER A 94 -6.86 14.70 -11.29
CA SER A 94 -8.08 14.38 -10.53
C SER A 94 -8.28 15.35 -9.35
N GLU A 95 -9.50 15.42 -8.80
CA GLU A 95 -9.78 16.17 -7.55
C GLU A 95 -8.95 15.63 -6.37
N ASN A 96 -8.59 14.35 -6.39
CA ASN A 96 -7.72 13.75 -5.37
C ASN A 96 -6.27 14.26 -5.51
N ASP A 97 -5.81 14.42 -6.75
CA ASP A 97 -4.47 14.97 -7.03
C ASP A 97 -4.39 16.44 -6.58
N GLU A 98 -5.46 17.22 -6.76
CA GLU A 98 -5.54 18.60 -6.25
C GLU A 98 -5.39 18.63 -4.72
N TYR A 99 -6.11 17.75 -4.02
CA TYR A 99 -6.00 17.62 -2.57
C TYR A 99 -4.58 17.25 -2.13
N ILE A 100 -3.97 16.26 -2.79
CA ILE A 100 -2.61 15.82 -2.49
C ILE A 100 -1.61 16.97 -2.68
N ILE A 101 -1.67 17.68 -3.81
CA ILE A 101 -0.77 18.82 -4.10
C ILE A 101 -0.92 19.94 -3.07
N GLU A 102 -2.13 20.21 -2.58
CA GLU A 102 -2.38 21.20 -1.54
C GLU A 102 -1.82 20.82 -0.15
N HIS A 103 -1.56 19.53 0.10
CA HIS A 103 -1.19 19.00 1.42
C HIS A 103 0.21 18.36 1.45
N ILE A 104 0.95 18.35 0.33
CA ILE A 104 2.37 18.01 0.29
C ILE A 104 3.18 19.27 0.62
N ASP A 105 3.52 19.41 1.89
CA ASP A 105 4.34 20.52 2.42
C ASP A 105 5.75 20.08 2.81
N ASN A 106 5.93 18.80 3.17
CA ASN A 106 7.19 18.21 3.59
C ASN A 106 7.31 16.73 3.17
N LEU A 107 8.48 16.12 3.33
CA LEU A 107 8.71 14.73 2.89
C LEU A 107 7.90 13.69 3.68
N GLU A 108 7.55 13.96 4.95
CA GLU A 108 6.67 13.07 5.72
C GLU A 108 5.26 13.05 5.11
N SER A 109 4.70 14.23 4.83
CA SER A 109 3.41 14.35 4.14
C SER A 109 3.46 13.69 2.76
N PHE A 110 4.54 13.90 2.00
CA PHE A 110 4.73 13.23 0.72
C PHE A 110 4.75 11.71 0.81
N GLN A 111 5.51 11.14 1.76
CA GLN A 111 5.56 9.70 1.99
C GLN A 111 4.18 9.13 2.32
N SER A 112 3.35 9.89 3.05
CA SER A 112 1.97 9.50 3.39
C SER A 112 1.02 9.41 2.19
N PHE A 113 1.29 10.17 1.12
CA PHE A 113 0.48 10.15 -0.11
C PHE A 113 1.03 9.25 -1.20
N LEU A 114 2.28 8.80 -1.08
CA LEU A 114 2.98 8.07 -2.14
C LEU A 114 2.44 6.64 -2.36
N PHE A 115 1.91 6.02 -1.31
CA PHE A 115 1.45 4.63 -1.33
C PHE A 115 -0.05 4.55 -1.08
N ASP A 116 -0.74 3.67 -1.80
CA ASP A 116 -2.17 3.42 -1.64
C ASP A 116 -2.47 2.77 -0.27
N ASP A 117 -1.62 1.83 0.15
CA ASP A 117 -1.59 1.24 1.49
C ASP A 117 -0.15 0.95 1.94
N TRP A 118 0.00 0.58 3.22
CA TRP A 118 1.29 0.28 3.85
C TRP A 118 1.37 -1.19 4.29
N ASP A 119 0.73 -2.11 3.57
CA ASP A 119 0.66 -3.52 3.95
C ASP A 119 2.04 -4.19 3.90
N PHE A 120 2.93 -3.73 3.01
CA PHE A 120 4.32 -4.19 2.92
C PHE A 120 5.14 -4.00 4.20
N LEU A 121 4.73 -3.11 5.12
CA LEU A 121 5.37 -2.91 6.42
C LEU A 121 4.95 -3.95 7.47
N ASN A 122 3.83 -4.66 7.26
CA ASN A 122 3.18 -5.50 8.27
C ASN A 122 3.14 -6.99 7.89
N VAL A 123 4.02 -7.41 6.98
CA VAL A 123 4.08 -8.79 6.45
C VAL A 123 4.21 -9.83 7.56
N ASP A 124 4.97 -9.54 8.62
CA ASP A 124 5.14 -10.44 9.76
C ASP A 124 3.79 -10.69 10.48
N SER A 125 2.99 -9.65 10.66
CA SER A 125 1.69 -9.70 11.31
C SER A 125 0.70 -10.52 10.48
N TYR A 126 0.68 -10.30 9.17
CA TYR A 126 -0.18 -11.05 8.24
C TYR A 126 0.23 -12.53 8.15
N VAL A 127 1.52 -12.83 8.07
CA VAL A 127 2.03 -14.20 8.07
C VAL A 127 1.72 -14.91 9.39
N ASN A 128 1.88 -14.23 10.53
CA ASN A 128 1.53 -14.77 11.84
C ASN A 128 0.02 -15.04 11.95
N MET A 129 -0.82 -14.18 11.39
CA MET A 129 -2.26 -14.38 11.31
C MET A 129 -2.59 -15.61 10.48
N PHE A 130 -1.99 -15.76 9.30
CA PHE A 130 -2.16 -16.95 8.46
C PHE A 130 -1.75 -18.26 9.16
N PHE A 131 -0.67 -18.23 9.95
CA PHE A 131 -0.27 -19.41 10.72
C PHE A 131 -1.25 -19.76 11.85
N LYS A 132 -1.88 -18.77 12.48
CA LYS A 132 -2.90 -18.99 13.53
C LYS A 132 -4.24 -19.43 12.94
N SER A 133 -4.76 -18.66 11.97
CA SER A 133 -6.01 -18.93 11.28
C SER A 133 -6.01 -18.27 9.89
N PRO A 134 -5.87 -19.04 8.81
CA PRO A 134 -5.90 -18.51 7.44
C PRO A 134 -7.16 -17.70 7.11
N GLN A 135 -8.31 -18.10 7.67
CA GLN A 135 -9.60 -17.42 7.47
C GLN A 135 -9.61 -15.98 8.00
N LEU A 136 -8.79 -15.68 9.01
CA LEU A 136 -8.68 -14.31 9.52
C LEU A 136 -7.96 -13.40 8.52
N LEU A 137 -6.99 -13.94 7.77
CA LEU A 137 -6.29 -13.17 6.74
C LEU A 137 -7.24 -12.78 5.61
N GLU A 138 -8.18 -13.66 5.26
CA GLU A 138 -9.21 -13.36 4.26
C GLU A 138 -9.92 -12.05 4.63
N MET A 139 -10.18 -11.79 5.92
CA MET A 139 -10.85 -10.54 6.34
C MET A 139 -10.13 -9.24 5.95
N PHE A 140 -8.82 -9.29 5.70
CA PHE A 140 -8.03 -8.10 5.35
C PHE A 140 -7.88 -7.91 3.84
N ASN A 141 -8.39 -8.83 3.01
CA ASN A 141 -8.22 -8.83 1.55
C ASN A 141 -6.74 -8.79 1.09
N ILE A 142 -5.85 -9.39 1.88
CA ILE A 142 -4.41 -9.39 1.62
C ILE A 142 -3.99 -10.68 0.93
N ASN A 143 -3.32 -10.53 -0.21
CA ASN A 143 -2.69 -11.62 -0.92
C ASN A 143 -1.23 -11.78 -0.46
N LEU A 144 -1.00 -12.62 0.55
CA LEU A 144 0.35 -12.88 1.09
C LEU A 144 1.38 -13.40 0.07
N ASP A 145 0.93 -13.84 -1.10
CA ASP A 145 1.84 -14.32 -2.15
C ASP A 145 2.64 -13.22 -2.81
N GLU A 146 2.10 -12.00 -2.83
CA GLU A 146 2.78 -10.82 -3.36
C GLU A 146 3.95 -10.41 -2.44
N TYR A 147 3.88 -10.78 -1.16
CA TYR A 147 4.84 -10.41 -0.11
C TYR A 147 5.88 -11.50 0.19
N ILE A 148 5.91 -12.59 -0.58
CA ILE A 148 6.82 -13.74 -0.36
C ILE A 148 8.28 -13.29 -0.22
N GLU A 149 8.69 -12.29 -1.00
CA GLU A 149 10.07 -11.81 -1.02
C GLU A 149 10.50 -11.17 0.30
N LEU A 150 9.57 -10.52 0.99
CA LEU A 150 9.80 -9.86 2.27
C LEU A 150 9.83 -10.86 3.45
N MET A 151 9.45 -12.12 3.23
CA MET A 151 9.49 -13.16 4.26
C MET A 151 10.90 -13.76 4.41
N PRO A 152 11.40 -13.96 5.65
CA PRO A 152 12.58 -14.78 5.92
C PRO A 152 12.44 -16.19 5.33
N TYR A 153 13.53 -16.81 4.89
CA TYR A 153 13.46 -18.07 4.12
C TYR A 153 12.75 -19.22 4.85
N ASP A 154 13.02 -19.41 6.14
CA ASP A 154 12.38 -20.46 6.94
C ASP A 154 10.86 -20.23 7.07
N ILE A 155 10.47 -18.97 7.22
CA ILE A 155 9.07 -18.53 7.28
C ILE A 155 8.39 -18.70 5.92
N ARG A 156 9.07 -18.30 4.84
CA ARG A 156 8.63 -18.47 3.45
C ARG A 156 8.35 -19.93 3.14
N ASP A 157 9.29 -20.82 3.44
CA ASP A 157 9.14 -22.25 3.20
C ASP A 157 7.94 -22.84 3.97
N ARG A 158 7.80 -22.46 5.24
CA ARG A 158 6.68 -22.89 6.09
C ARG A 158 5.34 -22.37 5.57
N TYR A 159 5.30 -21.12 5.11
CA TYR A 159 4.12 -20.50 4.49
C TYR A 159 3.71 -21.28 3.23
N LEU A 160 4.64 -21.48 2.29
CA LEU A 160 4.38 -22.18 1.03
C LEU A 160 3.96 -23.65 1.24
N GLN A 161 4.50 -24.33 2.26
CA GLN A 161 4.06 -25.67 2.62
C GLN A 161 2.63 -25.68 3.14
N LYS A 162 2.30 -24.81 4.11
CA LYS A 162 0.96 -24.75 4.70
C LYS A 162 -0.09 -24.30 3.67
N ARG A 163 0.24 -23.33 2.82
CA ARG A 163 -0.64 -22.86 1.73
C ARG A 163 -0.99 -23.97 0.76
N ARG A 164 0.00 -24.75 0.31
CA ARG A 164 -0.24 -25.94 -0.55
C ARG A 164 -1.17 -26.96 0.11
N ASN A 165 -1.03 -27.18 1.41
CA ASN A 165 -1.90 -28.10 2.15
C ASN A 165 -3.33 -27.57 2.32
N ASN A 166 -3.51 -26.24 2.35
CA ASN A 166 -4.81 -25.58 2.49
C ASN A 166 -5.56 -25.43 1.16
N GLN A 167 -4.90 -25.56 -0.01
CA GLN A 167 -5.50 -25.45 -1.35
C GLN A 167 -6.36 -26.67 -1.76
N LEU A 168 -6.76 -27.55 -0.84
CA LEU A 168 -7.77 -28.57 -1.13
C LEU A 168 -9.13 -27.88 -1.38
N PRO A 169 -9.85 -28.27 -2.45
CA PRO A 169 -10.84 -27.41 -3.08
C PRO A 169 -12.09 -27.28 -2.22
N ASN A 170 -12.28 -26.10 -1.68
CA ASN A 170 -13.61 -25.61 -1.36
C ASN A 170 -13.86 -24.45 -2.31
N GLU A 171 -14.47 -24.75 -3.47
CA GLU A 171 -15.18 -23.78 -4.29
C GLU A 171 -16.35 -23.25 -3.45
N VAL A 172 -16.06 -22.38 -2.48
CA VAL A 172 -17.07 -21.55 -1.86
C VAL A 172 -17.22 -20.38 -2.81
N SER A 173 -18.37 -20.29 -3.49
CA SER A 173 -18.71 -19.08 -4.23
C SER A 173 -18.62 -17.92 -3.26
N GLU A 174 -17.66 -17.02 -3.45
CA GLU A 174 -17.43 -15.91 -2.55
C GLU A 174 -18.70 -15.05 -2.49
N ASN A 175 -19.31 -14.96 -1.30
CA ASN A 175 -20.48 -14.14 -1.11
C ASN A 175 -20.08 -12.67 -1.27
N ILE A 176 -20.65 -12.00 -2.28
CA ILE A 176 -20.34 -10.59 -2.60
C ILE A 176 -20.59 -9.68 -1.39
N GLU A 177 -21.62 -9.92 -0.59
CA GLU A 177 -21.89 -9.12 0.61
C GLU A 177 -20.78 -9.28 1.66
N GLU A 178 -20.30 -10.51 1.86
CA GLU A 178 -19.22 -10.81 2.78
C GLU A 178 -17.90 -10.19 2.31
N LEU A 179 -17.64 -10.23 1.00
CA LEU A 179 -16.51 -9.52 0.39
C LEU A 179 -16.60 -8.00 0.60
N ILE A 180 -17.77 -7.39 0.39
CA ILE A 180 -17.95 -5.94 0.62
C ILE A 180 -17.68 -5.59 2.09
N ILE A 181 -18.19 -6.38 3.04
CA ILE A 181 -17.96 -6.15 4.47
C ILE A 181 -16.47 -6.25 4.79
N ARG A 182 -15.77 -7.25 4.23
CA ARG A 182 -14.31 -7.44 4.39
C ARG A 182 -13.53 -6.24 3.84
N LEU A 183 -13.86 -5.79 2.63
CA LEU A 183 -13.20 -4.64 1.99
C LEU A 183 -13.39 -3.33 2.77
N ILE A 184 -14.57 -3.12 3.37
CA ILE A 184 -14.80 -1.94 4.23
C ILE A 184 -13.96 -2.06 5.51
N TYR A 185 -13.92 -3.25 6.10
CA TYR A 185 -13.17 -3.47 7.33
C TYR A 185 -11.65 -3.30 7.12
N SER A 186 -11.10 -3.87 6.04
CA SER A 186 -9.70 -3.70 5.67
C SER A 186 -9.36 -2.23 5.44
N ALA A 187 -10.20 -1.51 4.69
CA ALA A 187 -9.98 -0.09 4.42
C ALA A 187 -9.90 0.74 5.71
N ILE A 188 -10.79 0.48 6.68
CA ILE A 188 -10.76 1.16 7.98
C ILE A 188 -9.49 0.77 8.75
N LYS A 189 -9.13 -0.52 8.77
CA LYS A 189 -7.95 -1.00 9.49
C LYS A 189 -6.64 -0.47 8.91
N GLN A 190 -6.52 -0.37 7.59
CA GLN A 190 -5.36 0.26 6.95
C GLN A 190 -5.24 1.73 7.37
N LYS A 191 -6.34 2.47 7.44
CA LYS A 191 -6.31 3.87 7.91
C LYS A 191 -5.92 4.01 9.39
N GLU A 192 -6.24 3.02 10.23
CA GLU A 192 -5.80 3.00 11.62
C GLU A 192 -4.27 2.78 11.78
N LEU A 193 -3.58 2.27 10.76
CA LEU A 193 -2.12 2.08 10.79
C LEU A 193 -1.33 3.39 10.68
N ASP A 194 -1.95 4.46 10.18
CA ASP A 194 -1.41 5.81 10.21
C ASP A 194 -2.33 6.75 11.03
N PRO A 195 -2.19 6.74 12.37
CA PRO A 195 -3.02 7.56 13.25
C PRO A 195 -2.87 9.07 13.01
N ARG A 196 -1.73 9.54 12.48
CA ARG A 196 -1.49 10.96 12.24
C ARG A 196 -2.35 11.42 11.08
N ARG A 197 -2.29 10.71 9.95
CA ARG A 197 -3.15 10.97 8.78
C ARG A 197 -4.63 10.80 9.12
N LEU A 198 -4.99 9.77 9.88
CA LEU A 198 -6.39 9.52 10.27
C LEU A 198 -6.98 10.67 11.10
N LEU A 199 -6.20 11.31 11.98
CA LEU A 199 -6.65 12.46 12.78
C LEU A 199 -7.04 13.67 11.92
N GLU A 200 -6.37 13.86 10.79
CA GLU A 200 -6.57 15.00 9.88
C GLU A 200 -7.56 14.69 8.76
N THR A 201 -7.85 13.40 8.53
CA THR A 201 -8.75 12.92 7.48
C THR A 201 -10.20 13.31 7.78
N LYS A 202 -10.83 14.06 6.86
CA LYS A 202 -12.25 14.41 6.94
C LYS A 202 -13.12 13.20 6.59
N GLU A 203 -14.36 13.16 7.11
CA GLU A 203 -15.37 12.13 6.78
C GLU A 203 -15.53 11.92 5.27
N MET A 204 -15.49 13.01 4.50
CA MET A 204 -15.61 12.96 3.04
C MET A 204 -14.47 12.18 2.39
N GLN A 205 -13.23 12.44 2.82
CA GLN A 205 -12.03 11.76 2.31
C GLN A 205 -12.00 10.30 2.73
N LEU A 206 -12.35 10.01 3.98
CA LEU A 206 -12.48 8.62 4.45
C LEU A 206 -13.51 7.85 3.61
N SER A 207 -14.62 8.50 3.26
CA SER A 207 -15.63 7.92 2.37
C SER A 207 -15.11 7.73 0.94
N ASP A 208 -14.24 8.60 0.43
CA ASP A 208 -13.65 8.49 -0.91
C ASP A 208 -12.58 7.39 -0.95
N ASP A 209 -11.75 7.29 0.08
CA ASP A 209 -10.76 6.22 0.26
C ASP A 209 -11.42 4.83 0.28
N ILE A 210 -12.46 4.67 1.09
CA ILE A 210 -13.22 3.41 1.15
C ILE A 210 -13.90 3.14 -0.20
N ALA A 211 -14.47 4.16 -0.84
CA ALA A 211 -15.10 4.00 -2.15
C ALA A 211 -14.09 3.56 -3.21
N HIS A 212 -12.88 4.13 -3.23
CA HIS A 212 -11.80 3.77 -4.14
C HIS A 212 -11.40 2.30 -3.97
N ILE A 213 -11.11 1.87 -2.73
CA ILE A 213 -10.75 0.48 -2.42
C ILE A 213 -11.83 -0.50 -2.89
N LEU A 214 -13.10 -0.17 -2.64
CA LEU A 214 -14.23 -0.95 -3.10
C LEU A 214 -14.34 -0.97 -4.63
N GLN A 215 -14.15 0.17 -5.30
CA GLN A 215 -14.25 0.28 -6.75
C GLN A 215 -13.18 -0.57 -7.44
N THR A 216 -11.93 -0.47 -6.98
CA THR A 216 -10.79 -1.24 -7.50
C THR A 216 -11.02 -2.74 -7.29
N SER A 217 -11.44 -3.15 -6.09
CA SER A 217 -11.58 -4.57 -5.76
C SER A 217 -12.83 -5.24 -6.34
N LEU A 218 -13.86 -4.46 -6.68
CA LEU A 218 -15.15 -4.98 -7.15
C LEU A 218 -15.41 -4.75 -8.64
N ALA A 219 -14.56 -3.99 -9.34
CA ALA A 219 -14.67 -3.73 -10.78
C ALA A 219 -14.80 -5.03 -11.59
N ASP A 220 -13.94 -6.00 -11.30
CA ASP A 220 -13.89 -7.29 -12.00
C ASP A 220 -15.07 -8.21 -11.66
N LYS A 221 -15.83 -7.88 -10.61
CA LYS A 221 -17.04 -8.59 -10.16
C LYS A 221 -18.33 -7.94 -10.70
N GLY A 222 -18.21 -6.90 -11.53
CA GLY A 222 -19.34 -6.21 -12.15
C GLY A 222 -20.23 -5.44 -11.17
N VAL A 223 -19.72 -5.14 -9.97
CA VAL A 223 -20.45 -4.38 -8.95
C VAL A 223 -20.11 -2.90 -9.09
N ILE A 224 -21.14 -2.07 -9.26
CA ILE A 224 -20.99 -0.63 -9.37
C ILE A 224 -21.03 -0.03 -7.97
N VAL A 225 -19.92 0.58 -7.55
CA VAL A 225 -19.83 1.33 -6.29
C VAL A 225 -20.27 2.76 -6.54
N ALA A 226 -21.32 3.21 -5.84
CA ALA A 226 -21.86 4.56 -5.93
C ALA A 226 -21.94 5.21 -4.54
N ARG A 227 -21.65 6.51 -4.47
CA ARG A 227 -21.68 7.28 -3.23
C ARG A 227 -23.12 7.48 -2.75
N ALA A 228 -23.38 7.22 -1.47
CA ALA A 228 -24.67 7.52 -0.87
C ALA A 228 -24.89 9.05 -0.83
N ARG A 229 -25.85 9.56 -1.61
CA ARG A 229 -26.25 10.98 -1.51
C ARG A 229 -27.14 11.16 -0.26
N LYS A 230 -26.82 12.15 0.58
CA LYS A 230 -27.67 12.56 1.72
C LYS A 230 -29.10 12.81 1.24
N ARG A 231 -30.03 11.90 1.55
CA ARG A 231 -31.45 12.23 1.75
C ARG A 231 -31.67 12.29 3.26
N TRP A 232 -31.73 13.51 3.78
CA TRP A 232 -32.19 13.74 5.15
C TRP A 232 -33.68 13.41 5.21
N ASP A 233 -34.04 12.34 5.92
CA ASP A 233 -35.44 12.02 6.22
C ASP A 233 -35.78 12.18 7.71
N GLY A 234 -35.03 12.97 8.47
CA GLY A 234 -35.42 13.41 9.82
C GLY A 234 -35.54 12.30 10.90
N SER A 235 -35.45 11.03 10.53
CA SER A 235 -35.22 9.91 11.43
C SER A 235 -33.73 9.64 11.47
N GLY A 236 -33.09 9.70 12.64
CA GLY A 236 -31.64 9.47 12.80
C GLY A 236 -31.19 8.03 12.51
N VAL A 237 -31.39 7.55 11.29
CA VAL A 237 -30.99 6.26 10.76
C VAL A 237 -30.28 6.50 9.44
N PHE A 238 -28.97 6.24 9.40
CA PHE A 238 -28.20 6.23 8.16
C PHE A 238 -28.60 4.98 7.36
N LEU A 239 -29.39 5.17 6.30
CA LEU A 239 -29.74 4.11 5.35
C LEU A 239 -28.64 4.00 4.28
N ILE A 240 -27.83 2.95 4.36
CA ILE A 240 -27.02 2.49 3.22
C ILE A 240 -27.98 1.78 2.26
N ASN A 241 -28.48 2.50 1.26
CA ASN A 241 -29.30 1.94 0.19
C ASN A 241 -28.66 2.25 -1.18
N SER A 242 -27.98 1.26 -1.76
CA SER A 242 -28.45 0.52 -2.96
C SER A 242 -27.28 -0.20 -3.64
N ILE A 243 -27.24 -1.53 -3.53
CA ILE A 243 -26.55 -2.40 -4.49
C ILE A 243 -27.60 -2.74 -5.55
N LEU A 244 -27.43 -2.23 -6.78
CA LEU A 244 -28.26 -2.66 -7.90
C LEU A 244 -27.62 -3.91 -8.51
N SER A 245 -28.11 -5.09 -8.12
CA SER A 245 -27.76 -6.33 -8.82
C SER A 245 -28.60 -6.43 -10.10
N ASN A 246 -27.95 -6.32 -11.26
CA ASN A 246 -28.57 -6.64 -12.53
C ASN A 246 -28.74 -8.17 -12.63
N THR A 247 -29.84 -8.69 -12.11
CA THR A 247 -30.34 -10.00 -12.51
C THR A 247 -31.12 -9.84 -13.81
N THR A 248 -30.45 -10.00 -14.96
CA THR A 248 -31.15 -10.23 -16.22
C THR A 248 -31.14 -11.73 -16.50
N SER A 249 -32.31 -12.35 -16.31
CA SER A 249 -32.60 -13.72 -16.72
C SER A 249 -32.45 -13.84 -18.23
N ILE A 250 -31.71 -14.86 -18.68
CA ILE A 250 -31.65 -15.26 -20.08
C ILE A 250 -32.81 -16.23 -20.34
N VAL A 251 -33.70 -15.87 -21.27
CA VAL A 251 -34.45 -16.81 -22.12
C VAL A 251 -33.77 -16.80 -23.48
#